data_AF-A0A969BT94-F1
#
_entry.id   AF-A0A969BT94-F1
#
_cell.length_a   1.000
_cell.length_b   1.000
_cell.length_c   1.000
_cell.angle_alpha   90.00
_cell.angle_beta   90.00
_cell.angle_gamma   90.00
#
_symmetry.space_group_name_H-M   'P 1'
#
loop_
_entity.id
_entity.type
_entity.pdbx_description
1 polymer ?
#
loop_
_entity_poly.entity_id
_entity_poly.type
_entity_poly.pdbx_seq_one_letter_code
_entity_poly.pdbx_strand_id
1 'polypeptide(L)'
;METPTVLASSKAPRSLFGKVFDVLSGFGLATITMLLLGILTWLATLEQIDNGLYPTLEKYFDHKSFYLLPEINGKTVPFPLPGGYYVCAILLLNLILGGIIRIRKGPKHIGNLISHFGIIFADRWRHFSSFL
;
A
#
# COMPACT_ATOMS: atom_id res chain seq x y z
N MET A 1 57.76 2.51 -14.15
CA MET A 1 56.59 1.61 -14.11
C MET A 1 55.85 1.92 -12.84
N GLU A 2 54.84 2.79 -12.90
CA GLU A 2 54.05 3.14 -11.71
C GLU A 2 52.76 2.32 -11.75
N THR A 3 52.58 1.44 -10.77
CA THR A 3 51.36 0.67 -10.58
C THR A 3 50.32 1.53 -9.87
N PRO A 4 49.13 1.80 -10.44
CA PRO A 4 48.09 2.53 -9.72
C PRO A 4 47.54 1.63 -8.61
N THR A 5 47.74 2.05 -7.37
CA THR A 5 47.12 1.45 -6.18
C THR A 5 45.62 1.67 -6.23
N VAL A 6 44.88 0.62 -6.58
CA VAL A 6 43.41 0.65 -6.58
C VAL A 6 42.96 0.68 -5.12
N LEU A 7 42.71 1.88 -4.60
CA LEU A 7 42.13 2.07 -3.28
C LEU A 7 40.73 1.47 -3.28
N ALA A 8 40.58 0.30 -2.65
CA ALA A 8 39.30 -0.32 -2.40
C ALA A 8 38.44 0.63 -1.57
N SER A 9 37.48 1.29 -2.22
CA SER A 9 36.50 2.16 -1.57
C SER A 9 35.56 1.31 -0.71
N SER A 10 35.93 1.18 0.57
CA SER A 10 35.12 0.54 1.61
C SER A 10 33.85 1.36 1.84
N LYS A 11 32.72 0.91 1.29
CA LYS A 11 31.39 1.50 1.57
C LYS A 11 31.13 1.42 3.07
N ALA A 12 30.97 2.58 3.71
CA ALA A 12 30.64 2.69 5.13
C ALA A 12 29.42 1.82 5.49
N PRO A 13 29.43 1.18 6.68
CA PRO A 13 28.29 0.36 7.12
C PRO A 13 27.06 1.25 7.23
N ARG A 14 26.04 0.99 6.40
CA ARG A 14 24.76 1.71 6.50
C ARG A 14 24.18 1.52 7.90
N SER A 15 23.81 2.64 8.52
CA SER A 15 23.06 2.70 9.78
C SER A 15 21.91 1.69 9.78
N LEU A 16 21.65 1.05 10.94
CA LEU A 16 20.54 0.11 11.13
C LEU A 16 19.20 0.72 10.70
N PHE A 17 19.02 2.02 10.94
CA PHE A 17 17.83 2.77 10.51
C PHE A 17 17.68 2.79 8.97
N GLY A 18 18.78 2.92 8.24
CA GLY A 18 18.78 2.87 6.78
C GLY A 18 18.40 1.48 6.23
N LYS A 19 18.84 0.41 6.90
CA LYS A 19 18.44 -0.96 6.52
C LYS A 19 16.96 -1.22 6.76
N VAL A 20 16.44 -0.78 7.91
CA VAL A 20 15.02 -0.88 8.25
C VAL A 20 14.18 -0.09 7.25
N PHE A 21 14.58 1.13 6.92
CA PHE A 21 13.92 1.96 5.91
C PHE A 21 13.94 1.33 4.50
N ASP A 22 15.06 0.74 4.09
CA ASP A 22 15.19 0.04 2.80
C ASP A 22 14.22 -1.15 2.72
N VAL A 23 14.01 -1.88 3.82
CA VAL A 23 13.05 -3.00 3.89
C VAL A 23 11.59 -2.49 3.91
N LEU A 24 11.30 -1.48 4.73
CA LEU A 24 9.96 -0.90 4.87
C LEU A 24 9.47 -0.21 3.58
N SER A 25 10.36 0.36 2.77
CA SER A 25 10.05 0.92 1.46
C SER A 25 10.19 -0.08 0.30
N GLY A 26 10.49 -1.35 0.62
CA GLY A 26 10.72 -2.40 -0.36
C GLY A 26 9.44 -2.85 -1.08
N PHE A 27 9.57 -3.17 -2.37
CA PHE A 27 8.48 -3.70 -3.18
C PHE A 27 7.98 -5.06 -2.68
N GLY A 28 8.88 -5.92 -2.20
CA GLY A 28 8.52 -7.24 -1.67
C GLY A 28 7.59 -7.18 -0.46
N LEU A 29 7.85 -6.25 0.48
CA LEU A 29 6.95 -6.01 1.61
C LEU A 29 5.58 -5.56 1.11
N ALA A 30 5.54 -4.63 0.15
CA ALA A 30 4.29 -4.16 -0.45
C ALA A 30 3.45 -5.32 -1.01
N THR A 31 4.06 -6.20 -1.83
CA THR A 31 3.38 -7.34 -2.46
C THR A 31 2.84 -8.32 -1.43
N ILE A 32 3.64 -8.69 -0.43
CA ILE A 32 3.21 -9.63 0.63
C ILE A 32 2.03 -9.04 1.41
N THR A 33 2.13 -7.76 1.79
CA THR A 33 1.09 -7.09 2.58
C THR A 33 -0.19 -6.89 1.77
N MET A 34 -0.09 -6.61 0.46
CA MET A 34 -1.23 -6.53 -0.46
C MET A 34 -1.93 -7.87 -0.64
N LEU A 35 -1.19 -8.96 -0.84
CA LEU A 35 -1.77 -10.29 -0.97
C LEU A 35 -2.48 -10.72 0.32
N LEU A 36 -1.84 -10.49 1.46
CA LEU A 36 -2.41 -10.79 2.77
C LEU A 36 -3.68 -9.96 3.02
N LEU A 37 -3.65 -8.65 2.75
CA LEU A 37 -4.81 -7.77 2.88
C LEU A 37 -5.95 -8.19 1.94
N GLY A 38 -5.62 -8.61 0.72
CA GLY A 38 -6.58 -9.13 -0.26
C GLY A 38 -7.31 -10.37 0.25
N ILE A 39 -6.58 -11.33 0.81
CA ILE A 39 -7.15 -12.55 1.41
C ILE A 39 -8.03 -12.19 2.62
N LEU A 40 -7.55 -11.33 3.52
CA LEU A 40 -8.32 -10.86 4.68
C LEU A 40 -9.62 -10.17 4.26
N THR A 41 -9.55 -9.31 3.23
CA THR A 41 -10.72 -8.59 2.71
C THR A 41 -11.71 -9.56 2.08
N TRP A 42 -11.22 -10.53 1.31
CA TRP A 42 -12.07 -11.56 0.72
C TRP A 42 -12.82 -12.38 1.79
N LEU A 43 -12.09 -12.85 2.82
CA LEU A 43 -12.69 -13.59 3.93
C LEU A 43 -13.69 -12.74 4.71
N ALA A 44 -13.37 -11.47 4.95
CA ALA A 44 -14.29 -10.51 5.54
C ALA A 44 -15.56 -10.39 4.69
N THR A 45 -15.47 -10.29 3.36
CA THR A 45 -16.66 -10.19 2.51
C THR A 45 -17.53 -11.46 2.52
N LEU A 46 -16.94 -12.64 2.72
CA LEU A 46 -17.71 -13.88 2.88
C LEU A 46 -18.49 -13.85 4.19
N GLU A 47 -17.84 -13.44 5.29
CA GLU A 47 -18.48 -13.35 6.61
C GLU A 47 -19.46 -12.17 6.71
N GLN A 48 -19.24 -11.10 5.94
CA GLN A 48 -20.10 -9.93 5.85
C GLN A 48 -21.49 -10.25 5.30
N ILE A 49 -21.63 -11.28 4.46
CA ILE A 49 -22.94 -11.72 3.94
C ILE A 49 -23.82 -12.24 5.07
N ASP A 50 -23.25 -12.96 6.03
CA ASP A 50 -23.99 -13.60 7.12
C ASP A 50 -24.16 -12.68 8.33
N ASN A 51 -23.09 -11.94 8.71
CA ASN A 51 -23.05 -11.15 9.94
C ASN A 51 -23.30 -9.64 9.72
N GLY A 52 -23.18 -9.14 8.48
CA GLY A 52 -23.29 -7.72 8.17
C GLY A 52 -21.98 -6.94 8.33
N LEU A 53 -22.00 -5.66 7.94
CA LEU A 53 -20.79 -4.84 7.78
C LEU A 53 -20.07 -4.52 9.09
N TYR A 54 -20.79 -3.96 10.06
CA TYR A 54 -20.21 -3.51 11.34
C TYR A 54 -19.52 -4.63 12.14
N PRO A 55 -20.18 -5.77 12.43
CA PRO A 55 -19.55 -6.82 13.23
C PRO A 55 -18.38 -7.48 12.51
N THR A 56 -18.43 -7.57 11.17
CA THR A 56 -17.29 -8.06 10.38
C THR A 56 -16.11 -7.10 10.45
N LEU A 57 -16.36 -5.79 10.43
CA LEU A 57 -15.31 -4.79 10.53
C LEU A 57 -14.64 -4.80 11.91
N GLU A 58 -15.43 -4.93 12.98
CA GLU A 58 -14.91 -5.07 14.35
C GLU A 58 -14.12 -6.38 14.51
N LYS A 59 -14.53 -7.47 13.86
CA LYS A 59 -13.82 -8.75 13.91
C LYS A 59 -12.49 -8.70 13.13
N TYR A 60 -12.49 -8.27 11.87
CA TYR A 60 -11.33 -8.34 10.96
C TYR A 60 -10.39 -7.13 11.03
N PHE A 61 -10.90 -5.94 11.35
CA PHE A 61 -10.16 -4.67 11.23
C PHE A 61 -10.10 -3.86 12.52
N ASP A 62 -10.53 -4.41 13.67
CA ASP A 62 -10.31 -3.74 14.95
C ASP A 62 -8.86 -3.88 15.42
N HIS A 63 -8.38 -2.86 16.12
CA HIS A 63 -7.04 -2.81 16.71
C HIS A 63 -6.84 -3.86 17.81
N LYS A 64 -7.92 -4.39 18.41
CA LYS A 64 -7.85 -5.40 19.47
C LYS A 64 -7.61 -6.82 18.94
N SER A 65 -7.93 -7.07 17.67
CA SER A 65 -7.72 -8.37 17.01
C SER A 65 -6.30 -8.49 16.48
N PHE A 66 -5.36 -8.91 17.32
CA PHE A 66 -4.00 -9.28 16.87
C PHE A 66 -4.01 -10.52 15.99
N TYR A 67 -4.80 -11.52 16.39
CA TYR A 67 -5.01 -12.78 15.68
C TYR A 67 -6.50 -13.06 15.60
N LEU A 68 -6.97 -13.40 14.40
CA LEU A 68 -8.37 -13.74 14.17
C LEU A 68 -8.50 -15.14 13.59
N LEU A 69 -9.54 -15.85 14.06
CA LEU A 69 -10.02 -17.08 13.46
C LEU A 69 -11.26 -16.74 12.62
N PRO A 70 -11.17 -16.81 11.29
CA PRO A 70 -12.33 -16.56 10.44
C PRO A 70 -13.34 -17.70 10.60
N GLU A 71 -14.61 -17.34 10.70
CA GLU A 71 -15.70 -18.31 10.81
C GLU A 71 -16.49 -18.28 9.50
N ILE A 72 -16.41 -19.36 8.73
CA ILE A 72 -17.11 -19.48 7.47
C ILE A 72 -18.27 -20.46 7.69
N ASN A 73 -19.51 -19.98 7.59
CA ASN A 73 -20.71 -20.82 7.65
C ASN A 73 -20.80 -21.68 8.94
N GLY A 74 -20.42 -21.11 10.09
CA GLY A 74 -20.42 -21.80 11.39
C GLY A 74 -19.28 -22.81 11.60
N LYS A 75 -18.32 -22.90 10.67
CA LYS A 75 -17.08 -23.67 10.84
C LYS A 75 -15.92 -22.70 11.04
N THR A 76 -15.28 -22.78 12.21
CA THR A 76 -14.04 -22.07 12.51
C THR A 76 -12.93 -22.65 11.63
N VAL A 77 -12.31 -21.81 10.80
CA VAL A 77 -11.08 -22.20 10.12
C VAL A 77 -9.94 -22.00 11.10
N PRO A 78 -9.16 -23.04 11.46
CA PRO A 78 -8.14 -22.95 12.51
C PRO A 78 -6.84 -22.28 12.02
N PHE A 79 -6.94 -21.32 11.10
CA PHE A 79 -5.79 -20.58 10.60
C PHE A 79 -5.76 -19.20 11.28
N PRO A 80 -4.85 -18.97 12.24
CA PRO A 80 -4.74 -17.67 12.90
C PRO A 80 -4.24 -16.65 11.87
N LEU A 81 -5.14 -15.78 11.42
CA LEU A 81 -4.81 -14.69 10.51
C LEU A 81 -4.38 -13.47 11.32
N PRO A 82 -3.36 -12.73 10.87
CA PRO A 82 -3.00 -11.45 11.46
C PRO A 82 -4.13 -10.44 11.25
N GLY A 83 -4.37 -9.59 12.25
CA GLY A 83 -5.39 -8.55 12.18
C GLY A 83 -5.26 -7.63 10.96
N GLY A 84 -6.38 -7.38 10.28
CA GLY A 84 -6.44 -6.55 9.08
C GLY A 84 -6.00 -5.11 9.33
N TYR A 85 -6.19 -4.59 10.55
CA TYR A 85 -5.73 -3.26 10.96
C TYR A 85 -4.21 -3.09 10.79
N TYR A 86 -3.43 -4.05 11.30
CA TYR A 86 -1.97 -3.99 11.27
C TYR A 86 -1.42 -4.18 9.86
N VAL A 87 -2.02 -5.10 9.10
CA VAL A 87 -1.67 -5.33 7.69
C VAL A 87 -1.91 -4.04 6.89
N CYS A 88 -3.06 -3.38 7.09
CA CYS A 88 -3.37 -2.12 6.44
C CYS A 88 -2.42 -0.99 6.87
N ALA A 89 -2.07 -0.89 8.16
CA ALA A 89 -1.13 0.10 8.67
C ALA A 89 0.30 -0.09 8.10
N ILE A 90 0.79 -1.32 8.02
CA ILE A 90 2.10 -1.64 7.43
C ILE A 90 2.09 -1.31 5.93
N LEU A 91 1.01 -1.65 5.22
CA LEU A 91 0.86 -1.34 3.81
C LEU A 91 0.84 0.18 3.58
N LEU A 92 0.09 0.92 4.39
CA LEU A 92 0.03 2.38 4.32
C LEU A 92 1.40 3.01 4.56
N LEU A 93 2.13 2.54 5.58
CA LEU A 93 3.50 2.99 5.83
C LEU A 93 4.42 2.68 4.63
N ASN A 94 4.34 1.46 4.09
CA ASN A 94 5.10 1.07 2.91
C ASN A 94 4.80 1.97 1.70
N LEU A 95 3.53 2.29 1.44
CA LEU A 95 3.12 3.16 0.34
C LEU A 95 3.53 4.62 0.57
N ILE A 96 3.52 5.12 1.80
CA ILE A 96 4.01 6.47 2.11
C ILE A 96 5.52 6.54 1.88
N LEU A 97 6.29 5.58 2.41
CA LEU A 97 7.74 5.55 2.28
C LEU A 97 8.17 5.29 0.83
N GLY A 98 7.57 4.30 0.17
CA GLY A 98 7.85 3.96 -1.22
C GLY A 98 7.30 4.98 -2.22
N GLY A 99 6.10 5.52 -1.97
CA GLY A 99 5.36 6.36 -2.89
C GLY A 99 5.60 7.86 -2.76
N ILE A 100 5.98 8.40 -1.59
CA ILE A 100 6.31 9.82 -1.44
C ILE A 100 7.81 10.06 -1.54
N ILE A 101 8.62 9.21 -0.89
CA ILE A 101 10.06 9.43 -0.76
C ILE A 101 10.82 8.92 -2.00
N ARG A 102 10.39 7.80 -2.59
CA ARG A 102 11.02 7.23 -3.79
C ARG A 102 10.42 7.75 -5.10
N ILE A 103 9.35 8.54 -5.05
CA ILE A 103 8.79 9.12 -6.27
C ILE A 103 9.82 10.04 -6.89
N ARG A 104 10.14 9.77 -8.15
CA ARG A 104 10.97 10.67 -8.93
C ARG A 104 10.09 11.88 -9.22
N LYS A 105 10.24 12.96 -8.44
CA LYS A 105 9.59 14.25 -8.71
C LYS A 105 10.17 14.83 -10.00
N GLY A 106 9.74 14.28 -11.12
CA GLY A 106 10.12 14.70 -12.46
C GLY A 106 9.07 15.68 -12.97
N PRO A 107 9.44 16.93 -13.34
CA PRO A 107 8.51 17.91 -13.92
C PRO A 107 7.95 17.47 -15.30
N LYS A 108 8.37 16.30 -15.80
CA LYS A 108 8.03 15.75 -17.12
C LYS A 108 6.59 15.23 -17.23
N HIS A 109 5.89 15.01 -16.10
CA HIS A 109 4.50 14.52 -16.10
C HIS A 109 3.46 15.60 -15.87
N ILE A 110 3.89 16.83 -15.55
CA ILE A 110 3.01 18.00 -15.42
C ILE A 110 2.29 18.28 -16.74
N GLY A 111 2.97 18.09 -17.89
CA GLY A 111 2.36 18.27 -19.21
C GLY A 111 1.18 17.34 -19.46
N ASN A 112 1.31 16.04 -19.14
CA ASN A 112 0.22 15.09 -19.32
C ASN A 112 -0.96 15.38 -18.38
N LEU A 113 -0.68 15.83 -17.15
CA LEU A 113 -1.70 16.23 -16.19
C LEU A 113 -2.48 17.46 -16.70
N ILE A 114 -1.77 18.48 -17.22
CA ILE A 114 -2.37 19.67 -17.83
C ILE A 114 -3.25 19.27 -19.04
N SER A 115 -2.79 18.34 -19.89
CA SER A 115 -3.58 17.87 -21.04
C SER A 115 -4.91 17.22 -20.63
N HIS A 116 -4.92 16.38 -19.59
CA HIS A 116 -6.17 15.77 -19.11
C HIS A 116 -7.13 16.78 -18.47
N PHE A 117 -6.61 17.70 -17.66
CA PHE A 117 -7.43 18.79 -17.10
C PHE A 117 -8.02 19.68 -18.21
N GLY A 118 -7.25 19.94 -19.28
CA GLY A 118 -7.73 20.67 -20.45
C GLY A 118 -8.90 19.99 -21.15
N ILE A 119 -8.84 18.67 -21.35
CA ILE A 119 -9.93 17.90 -22.00
C ILE A 119 -11.20 17.92 -21.15
N ILE A 120 -11.09 17.70 -19.84
CA ILE A 120 -12.25 17.71 -18.92
C ILE A 120 -12.87 19.11 -18.83
N PHE A 121 -12.04 20.16 -18.75
CA PHE A 121 -12.51 21.53 -18.71
C PHE A 121 -13.19 21.94 -20.02
N ALA A 122 -12.63 21.57 -21.17
CA ALA A 122 -13.21 21.87 -22.48
C ALA A 122 -14.53 21.12 -22.72
N ASP A 123 -14.65 19.88 -22.25
CA ASP A 123 -15.89 19.10 -22.33
C ASP A 123 -16.99 19.71 -21.45
N ARG A 124 -16.64 20.05 -20.19
CA ARG A 124 -17.57 20.72 -19.28
C ARG A 124 -17.97 22.12 -19.76
N TRP A 125 -17.04 22.88 -20.35
CA TRP A 125 -17.30 24.21 -20.90
C TRP A 125 -18.31 24.17 -22.05
N ARG A 126 -18.21 23.16 -22.92
CA ARG A 126 -19.15 22.94 -24.03
C ARG A 126 -20.57 22.69 -23.54
N HIS A 127 -20.72 21.90 -22.48
CA HIS A 127 -22.03 21.65 -21.87
C HIS A 127 -22.57 22.89 -21.14
N PHE A 128 -21.72 23.72 -20.55
CA PHE A 128 -22.14 24.98 -19.93
C PHE A 128 -22.54 26.05 -20.98
N SER A 129 -21.82 26.13 -22.10
CA SER A 129 -22.13 27.06 -23.20
C SER A 129 -23.44 26.74 -23.93
N SER A 130 -23.99 25.53 -23.80
CA SER A 130 -25.31 25.19 -24.31
C SER A 130 -26.48 25.66 -23.42
N PHE A 131 -26.20 26.23 -22.24
CA PHE A 131 -27.21 26.81 -21.33
C PHE A 131 -27.16 28.35 -21.27
N LEU A 132 -26.28 28.99 -22.05
CA LEU A 132 -26.20 30.44 -22.25
C LEU A 132 -26.71 30.79 -23.65
#